data_AF-A0A6G8CEX6-F1
#
_entry.id   AF-A0A6G8CEX6-F1
#
_cell.length_a   1.000
_cell.length_b   1.000
_cell.length_c   1.000
_cell.angle_alpha   90.00
_cell.angle_beta   90.00
_cell.angle_gamma   90.00
#
_symmetry.space_group_name_H-M   'P 1'
#
loop_
_entity.id
_entity.type
_entity.pdbx_description
1 polymer ?
#
loop_
_entity_poly.entity_id
_entity_poly.type
_entity_poly.pdbx_seq_one_letter_code
_entity_poly.pdbx_strand_id
1 'polypeptide(L)'
;MLAEQVTERILPVAAAPTGSLVPEEAAAALVPRLAVQAPVSDEEGGFPVAEFEWLREAGLLTVPLSKALGGADLHLPVHTLTLLRTLKHIGRGNLAVGRVYEGHVNALQLMQRYAQPEQVGRWAEDAHAGHLFGVWNTQADDGVRLEPLAGGLFRLSGSKTFGSGAGHVTRPLITGALPDGGWQMFILPTDKMPPRSTPASGSRWACGPRPAFEST
;
A
#
# COMPACT_ATOMS: atom_id res chain seq x y z
N MET A 1 -46.50 -21.75 -0.86
CA MET A 1 -46.04 -20.46 -0.29
C MET A 1 -44.83 -20.03 -1.09
N LEU A 2 -45.01 -19.01 -1.93
CA LEU A 2 -43.96 -18.39 -2.74
C LEU A 2 -43.36 -17.24 -1.90
N ALA A 3 -42.04 -17.12 -1.86
CA ALA A 3 -41.36 -15.98 -1.25
C ALA A 3 -40.56 -15.26 -2.34
N GLU A 4 -40.84 -13.96 -2.45
CA GLU A 4 -40.41 -13.03 -3.49
C GLU A 4 -38.89 -12.81 -3.49
N GLN A 5 -38.31 -12.76 -4.70
CA GLN A 5 -36.95 -12.27 -4.94
C GLN A 5 -36.98 -10.73 -4.90
N VAL A 6 -36.39 -10.15 -3.86
CA VAL A 6 -36.05 -8.72 -3.85
C VAL A 6 -34.87 -8.51 -4.79
N THR A 7 -35.14 -7.95 -5.97
CA THR A 7 -34.09 -7.54 -6.92
C THR A 7 -33.57 -6.16 -6.49
N GLU A 8 -32.47 -6.12 -5.74
CA GLU A 8 -31.75 -4.86 -5.53
C GLU A 8 -31.12 -4.41 -6.85
N ARG A 9 -31.59 -3.27 -7.33
CA ARG A 9 -31.12 -2.60 -8.53
C ARG A 9 -29.75 -1.98 -8.23
N ILE A 10 -28.69 -2.74 -8.50
CA ILE A 10 -27.31 -2.24 -8.46
C ILE A 10 -27.18 -1.13 -9.51
N LEU A 11 -27.02 0.11 -9.04
CA LEU A 11 -26.66 1.24 -9.90
C LEU A 11 -25.22 1.02 -10.41
N PRO A 12 -24.93 1.27 -11.70
CA PRO A 12 -23.58 1.09 -12.21
C PRO A 12 -22.64 2.07 -11.52
N VAL A 13 -21.57 1.55 -10.91
CA VAL A 13 -20.40 2.34 -10.54
C VAL A 13 -19.88 2.98 -11.83
N ALA A 14 -19.88 4.32 -11.87
CA ALA A 14 -19.38 5.05 -13.02
C ALA A 14 -17.94 4.59 -13.34
N ALA A 15 -17.73 4.13 -14.56
CA ALA A 15 -16.42 3.73 -15.04
C ALA A 15 -15.46 4.92 -14.87
N ALA A 16 -14.31 4.68 -14.23
CA ALA A 16 -13.26 5.67 -14.09
C ALA A 16 -12.87 6.20 -15.49
N PRO A 17 -12.62 7.50 -15.65
CA PRO A 17 -12.31 8.08 -16.95
C PRO A 17 -11.07 7.38 -17.53
N THR A 18 -11.29 6.70 -18.66
CA THR A 18 -10.26 6.03 -19.46
C THR A 18 -9.49 7.07 -20.26
N GLY A 19 -8.81 7.97 -19.55
CA GLY A 19 -7.86 8.92 -20.11
C GLY A 19 -6.51 8.68 -19.46
N SER A 20 -5.45 8.60 -20.28
CA SER A 20 -4.06 8.60 -19.79
C SER A 20 -3.80 9.91 -19.04
N LEU A 21 -4.16 9.97 -17.76
CA LEU A 21 -3.81 11.07 -16.89
C LEU A 21 -2.29 11.07 -16.73
N VAL A 22 -1.65 12.21 -16.98
CA VAL A 22 -0.25 12.39 -16.63
C VAL A 22 -0.18 12.37 -15.09
N PRO A 23 0.52 11.41 -14.45
CA PRO A 23 0.47 11.25 -13.00
C PRO A 23 0.82 12.53 -12.21
N GLU A 24 1.74 13.32 -12.78
CA GLU A 24 2.13 14.63 -12.24
C GLU A 24 0.96 15.62 -12.21
N GLU A 25 0.15 15.70 -13.27
CA GLU A 25 -0.98 16.63 -13.36
C GLU A 25 -2.10 16.24 -12.39
N ALA A 26 -2.41 14.94 -12.30
CA ALA A 26 -3.39 14.43 -11.34
C ALA A 26 -2.97 14.73 -9.90
N ALA A 27 -1.70 14.50 -9.56
CA ALA A 27 -1.16 14.85 -8.25
C ALA A 27 -1.16 16.37 -7.99
N ALA A 28 -0.80 17.18 -9.00
CA ALA A 28 -0.80 18.64 -8.89
C ALA A 28 -2.20 19.20 -8.61
N ALA A 29 -3.23 18.66 -9.27
CA ALA A 29 -4.63 19.07 -9.09
C ALA A 29 -5.16 18.79 -7.66
N LEU A 30 -4.64 17.76 -6.98
CA LEU A 30 -5.05 17.42 -5.62
C LEU A 30 -4.39 18.29 -4.54
N VAL A 31 -3.30 19.00 -4.84
CA VAL A 31 -2.51 19.75 -3.85
C VAL A 31 -3.36 20.69 -2.99
N PRO A 32 -4.24 21.55 -3.54
CA PRO A 32 -5.03 22.47 -2.72
C PRO A 32 -5.96 21.73 -1.74
N ARG A 33 -6.56 20.62 -2.21
CA ARG A 33 -7.49 19.81 -1.41
C ARG A 33 -6.76 19.07 -0.29
N LEU A 34 -5.61 18.47 -0.60
CA LEU A 34 -4.73 17.83 0.38
C LEU A 34 -4.25 18.83 1.45
N ALA A 35 -3.88 20.05 1.04
CA ALA A 35 -3.40 21.08 1.96
C ALA A 35 -4.48 21.57 2.94
N VAL A 36 -5.74 21.68 2.48
CA VAL A 36 -6.88 22.02 3.34
C VAL A 36 -7.18 20.90 4.34
N GLN A 37 -7.04 19.63 3.93
CA GLN A 37 -7.33 18.47 4.78
C GLN A 37 -6.18 18.15 5.76
N ALA A 38 -4.94 18.53 5.43
CA ALA A 38 -3.75 18.22 6.22
C ALA A 38 -3.90 18.46 7.74
N PRO A 39 -4.35 19.63 8.23
CA PRO A 39 -4.52 19.85 9.68
C PRO A 39 -5.63 19.01 10.32
N VAL A 40 -6.62 18.55 9.55
CA VAL A 40 -7.70 17.68 10.03
C VAL A 40 -7.20 16.24 10.15
N SER A 41 -6.32 15.81 9.24
CA SER A 41 -5.72 14.48 9.26
C SER A 41 -4.53 14.34 10.22
N ASP A 42 -4.00 15.45 10.73
CA ASP A 42 -2.85 15.49 11.65
C ASP A 42 -3.28 15.24 13.11
N GLU A 43 -4.02 14.14 13.33
CA GLU A 43 -4.52 13.70 14.64
C GLU A 43 -3.84 12.41 15.08
N GLU A 44 -3.11 12.44 16.20
CA GLU A 44 -2.34 11.29 16.70
C GLU A 44 -3.13 9.97 16.66
N GLY A 45 -2.61 8.98 15.91
CA GLY A 45 -3.24 7.67 15.76
C GLY A 45 -4.30 7.56 14.64
N GLY A 46 -4.66 8.67 13.98
CA GLY A 46 -5.51 8.69 12.80
C GLY A 46 -4.86 8.15 11.50
N PHE A 47 -5.61 8.19 10.41
CA PHE A 47 -5.11 7.89 9.07
C PHE A 47 -5.83 8.79 8.04
N PRO A 48 -5.14 9.31 7.01
CA PRO A 48 -5.72 10.19 6.01
C PRO A 48 -6.59 9.41 5.00
N VAL A 49 -7.70 8.82 5.48
CA VAL A 49 -8.59 7.95 4.69
C VAL A 49 -9.16 8.71 3.49
N ALA A 50 -9.67 9.92 3.70
CA ALA A 50 -10.29 10.71 2.64
C ALA A 50 -9.29 11.05 1.53
N GLU A 51 -8.06 11.39 1.89
CA GLU A 51 -7.00 11.69 0.93
C GLU A 51 -6.63 10.48 0.08
N PHE A 52 -6.55 9.29 0.69
CA PHE A 52 -6.28 8.06 -0.07
C PHE A 52 -7.43 7.66 -0.99
N GLU A 53 -8.68 7.94 -0.61
CA GLU A 53 -9.81 7.84 -1.54
C GLU A 53 -9.69 8.80 -2.72
N TRP A 54 -9.25 10.05 -2.52
CA TRP A 54 -9.03 10.99 -3.63
C TRP A 54 -7.88 10.54 -4.54
N LEU A 55 -6.82 9.97 -3.98
CA LEU A 55 -5.72 9.38 -4.74
C LEU A 55 -6.24 8.20 -5.58
N ARG A 56 -7.12 7.36 -5.03
CA ARG A 56 -7.76 6.25 -5.75
C ARG A 56 -8.64 6.75 -6.89
N GLU A 57 -9.52 7.71 -6.64
CA GLU A 57 -10.39 8.34 -7.65
C GLU A 57 -9.59 8.99 -8.78
N ALA A 58 -8.44 9.59 -8.46
CA ALA A 58 -7.52 10.17 -9.43
C ALA A 58 -6.65 9.13 -10.17
N GLY A 59 -6.81 7.83 -9.89
CA GLY A 59 -6.04 6.73 -10.47
C GLY A 59 -4.60 6.63 -9.96
N LEU A 60 -4.20 7.44 -8.99
CA LEU A 60 -2.81 7.50 -8.50
C LEU A 60 -2.36 6.21 -7.80
N LEU A 61 -3.27 5.35 -7.33
CA LEU A 61 -2.89 4.06 -6.76
C LEU A 61 -2.44 3.02 -7.81
N THR A 62 -2.77 3.21 -9.09
CA THR A 62 -2.44 2.25 -10.14
C THR A 62 -1.36 2.77 -11.08
N VAL A 63 -1.11 4.09 -11.14
CA VAL A 63 -0.03 4.66 -11.98
C VAL A 63 1.36 4.06 -11.77
N PRO A 64 1.77 3.55 -10.57
CA PRO A 64 3.09 2.93 -10.41
C PRO A 64 3.25 1.58 -11.14
N LEU A 65 2.14 0.95 -11.55
CA LEU A 65 2.15 -0.27 -12.35
C LEU A 65 2.68 0.01 -13.77
N SER A 66 3.11 -1.04 -14.46
CA SER A 66 3.43 -0.99 -15.88
C SER A 66 2.16 -0.74 -16.71
N LYS A 67 2.32 -0.23 -17.93
CA LYS A 67 1.19 -0.05 -18.86
C LYS A 67 0.47 -1.36 -19.17
N ALA A 68 1.20 -2.47 -19.24
CA ALA A 68 0.62 -3.81 -19.42
C ALA A 68 -0.32 -4.22 -18.28
N LEU A 69 -0.14 -3.62 -17.10
CA LEU A 69 -0.96 -3.83 -15.90
C LEU A 69 -1.92 -2.65 -15.66
N GLY A 70 -2.09 -1.73 -16.61
CA GLY A 70 -2.98 -0.58 -16.51
C GLY A 70 -2.40 0.63 -15.76
N GLY A 71 -1.09 0.72 -15.59
CA GLY A 71 -0.40 1.88 -15.00
C GLY A 71 0.35 2.74 -16.03
N ALA A 72 1.38 3.45 -15.58
CA ALA A 72 2.11 4.47 -16.35
C ALA A 72 3.62 4.23 -16.49
N ASP A 73 4.10 3.00 -16.22
CA ASP A 73 5.52 2.62 -16.32
C ASP A 73 6.47 3.45 -15.45
N LEU A 74 6.00 3.99 -14.32
CA LEU A 74 6.81 4.87 -13.46
C LEU A 74 8.07 4.22 -12.87
N HIS A 75 8.19 2.90 -12.97
CA HIS A 75 9.37 2.12 -12.59
C HIS A 75 10.52 2.22 -13.61
N LEU A 76 10.27 2.70 -14.84
CA LEU A 76 11.29 2.86 -15.87
C LEU A 76 12.11 4.14 -15.66
N PRO A 77 13.45 4.12 -15.87
CA PRO A 77 14.31 5.29 -15.65
C PRO A 77 13.86 6.56 -16.39
N VAL A 78 13.31 6.42 -17.60
CA VAL A 78 12.80 7.55 -18.40
C VAL A 78 11.66 8.32 -17.71
N HIS A 79 10.94 7.69 -16.78
CA HIS A 79 9.82 8.29 -16.05
C HIS A 79 10.21 8.78 -14.64
N THR A 80 11.49 8.71 -14.27
CA THR A 80 11.97 9.12 -12.93
C THR A 80 11.57 10.55 -12.58
N LEU A 81 11.69 11.49 -13.51
CA LEU A 81 11.32 12.90 -13.25
C LEU A 81 9.82 13.04 -12.97
N THR A 82 8.96 12.38 -13.76
CA THR A 82 7.51 12.35 -13.56
C THR A 82 7.17 11.76 -12.19
N LEU A 83 7.81 10.64 -11.82
CA LEU A 83 7.62 10.02 -10.51
C LEU A 83 8.00 10.99 -9.38
N LEU A 84 9.19 11.59 -9.43
CA LEU A 84 9.67 12.51 -8.40
C LEU A 84 8.76 13.74 -8.26
N ARG A 85 8.24 14.27 -9.36
CA ARG A 85 7.29 15.39 -9.33
C ARG A 85 5.93 14.99 -8.78
N THR A 86 5.42 13.82 -9.15
CA THR A 86 4.18 13.25 -8.58
C THR A 86 4.29 13.13 -7.05
N LEU A 87 5.38 12.52 -6.56
CA LEU A 87 5.68 12.42 -5.13
C LEU A 87 5.79 13.79 -4.46
N LYS A 88 6.48 14.74 -5.11
CA LYS A 88 6.63 16.11 -4.61
C LYS A 88 5.29 16.82 -4.47
N HIS A 89 4.37 16.69 -5.44
CA HIS A 89 3.06 17.31 -5.37
C HIS A 89 2.25 16.74 -4.19
N ILE A 90 2.15 15.42 -4.08
CA ILE A 90 1.40 14.77 -2.99
C ILE A 90 1.98 15.16 -1.63
N GLY A 91 3.30 15.05 -1.44
CA GLY A 91 3.96 15.42 -0.19
C GLY A 91 3.87 16.91 0.15
N ARG A 92 3.81 17.79 -0.85
CA ARG A 92 3.58 19.23 -0.64
C ARG A 92 2.16 19.53 -0.18
N GLY A 93 1.17 18.75 -0.63
CA GLY A 93 -0.21 18.85 -0.17
C GLY A 93 -0.37 18.32 1.26
N ASN A 94 0.14 17.13 1.53
CA ASN A 94 0.13 16.52 2.86
C ASN A 94 1.33 15.56 3.00
N LEU A 95 2.24 15.83 3.95
CA LEU A 95 3.47 15.07 4.12
C LEU A 95 3.21 13.62 4.56
N ALA A 96 2.19 13.39 5.40
CA ALA A 96 1.83 12.06 5.87
C ALA A 96 1.30 11.19 4.71
N VAL A 97 0.44 11.77 3.87
CA VAL A 97 -0.05 11.12 2.64
C VAL A 97 1.11 10.82 1.70
N GLY A 98 2.01 11.79 1.48
CA GLY A 98 3.20 11.61 0.65
C GLY A 98 4.09 10.46 1.12
N ARG A 99 4.27 10.32 2.44
CA ARG A 99 5.08 9.23 3.02
C ARG A 99 4.46 7.85 2.79
N VAL A 100 3.15 7.69 3.03
CA VAL A 100 2.48 6.40 2.82
C VAL A 100 2.40 6.08 1.32
N TYR A 101 2.12 7.08 0.47
CA TYR A 101 2.08 6.90 -0.98
C TYR A 101 3.44 6.53 -1.58
N GLU A 102 4.55 7.11 -1.10
CA GLU A 102 5.90 6.71 -1.51
C GLU A 102 6.16 5.23 -1.23
N GLY A 103 5.78 4.75 -0.03
CA GLY A 103 5.87 3.33 0.31
C GLY A 103 5.03 2.44 -0.60
N HIS A 104 3.84 2.89 -0.98
CA HIS A 104 2.97 2.20 -1.94
C HIS A 104 3.63 2.08 -3.33
N VAL A 105 4.16 3.19 -3.86
CA VAL A 105 4.91 3.20 -5.12
C VAL A 105 6.07 2.21 -5.05
N ASN A 106 6.89 2.28 -4.00
CA ASN A 106 8.07 1.44 -3.84
C ASN A 106 7.71 -0.06 -3.80
N ALA A 107 6.67 -0.43 -3.04
CA ALA A 107 6.19 -1.80 -2.98
C ALA A 107 5.72 -2.31 -4.36
N LEU A 108 5.00 -1.50 -5.13
CA LEU A 108 4.59 -1.88 -6.48
C LEU A 108 5.77 -2.00 -7.46
N GLN A 109 6.82 -1.20 -7.33
CA GLN A 109 8.02 -1.36 -8.15
C GLN A 109 8.79 -2.65 -7.80
N LEU A 110 8.95 -2.93 -6.51
CA LEU A 110 9.63 -4.14 -6.05
C LEU A 110 8.86 -5.40 -6.44
N MET A 111 7.54 -5.41 -6.29
CA MET A 111 6.73 -6.58 -6.66
C MET A 111 6.80 -6.85 -8.17
N GLN A 112 6.76 -5.82 -9.02
CA GLN A 112 6.91 -6.00 -10.48
C GLN A 112 8.29 -6.52 -10.86
N ARG A 113 9.32 -6.18 -10.09
CA ARG A 113 10.71 -6.54 -10.40
C ARG A 113 11.10 -7.95 -9.97
N TYR A 114 10.56 -8.42 -8.84
CA TYR A 114 11.07 -9.62 -8.17
C TYR A 114 10.05 -10.74 -8.01
N ALA A 115 8.77 -10.48 -8.26
CA ALA A 115 7.73 -11.49 -8.10
C ALA A 115 7.62 -12.42 -9.30
N GLN A 116 7.01 -13.59 -9.07
CA GLN A 116 6.63 -14.48 -10.16
C GLN A 116 5.49 -13.87 -10.99
N PRO A 117 5.39 -14.16 -12.30
CA PRO A 117 4.36 -13.56 -13.16
C PRO A 117 2.93 -13.68 -12.64
N GLU A 118 2.57 -14.84 -12.06
CA GLU A 118 1.25 -15.07 -11.44
C GLU A 118 1.00 -14.17 -10.23
N GLN A 119 2.04 -13.87 -9.45
CA GLN A 119 1.95 -12.97 -8.29
C GLN A 119 1.76 -11.52 -8.73
N VAL A 120 2.46 -11.10 -9.81
CA VAL A 120 2.35 -9.76 -10.38
C VAL A 120 0.91 -9.47 -10.82
N GLY A 121 0.28 -10.40 -11.55
CA GLY A 121 -1.11 -10.25 -12.00
C GLY A 121 -2.08 -10.05 -10.83
N ARG A 122 -2.03 -10.94 -9.84
CA ARG A 122 -2.87 -10.85 -8.63
C ARG A 122 -2.65 -9.56 -7.83
N TRP A 123 -1.41 -9.13 -7.64
CA TRP A 123 -1.15 -7.90 -6.88
C TRP A 123 -1.47 -6.62 -7.67
N ALA A 124 -1.43 -6.67 -9.00
CA ALA A 124 -1.98 -5.60 -9.83
C ALA A 124 -3.51 -5.51 -9.67
N GLU A 125 -4.22 -6.64 -9.67
CA GLU A 125 -5.66 -6.68 -9.38
C GLU A 125 -5.97 -6.10 -7.99
N ASP A 126 -5.19 -6.45 -6.96
CA ASP A 126 -5.33 -5.87 -5.63
C ASP A 126 -5.17 -4.34 -5.66
N ALA A 127 -4.19 -3.81 -6.39
CA ALA A 127 -3.99 -2.36 -6.54
C ALA A 127 -5.17 -1.68 -7.26
N HIS A 128 -5.73 -2.32 -8.30
CA HIS A 128 -6.95 -1.85 -8.98
C HIS A 128 -8.18 -1.89 -8.07
N ALA A 129 -8.25 -2.84 -7.14
CA ALA A 129 -9.28 -2.90 -6.12
C ALA A 129 -9.11 -1.83 -5.01
N GLY A 130 -8.06 -1.01 -5.09
CA GLY A 130 -7.80 0.08 -4.14
C GLY A 130 -7.01 -0.35 -2.91
N HIS A 131 -6.45 -1.56 -2.88
CA HIS A 131 -5.59 -1.98 -1.77
C HIS A 131 -4.34 -1.12 -1.69
N LEU A 132 -4.02 -0.66 -0.47
CA LEU A 132 -2.79 0.05 -0.20
C LEU A 132 -1.64 -0.93 0.02
N PHE A 133 -0.54 -0.62 -0.65
CA PHE A 133 0.74 -1.32 -0.50
C PHE A 133 1.67 -0.45 0.33
N GLY A 134 2.68 -1.06 0.93
CA GLY A 134 3.69 -0.34 1.69
C GLY A 134 4.93 -1.19 1.86
N VAL A 135 6.03 -0.59 2.32
CA VAL A 135 7.27 -1.32 2.60
C VAL A 135 7.55 -1.24 4.09
N TRP A 136 7.59 -2.39 4.77
CA TRP A 136 7.90 -2.51 6.20
C TRP A 136 9.22 -3.28 6.37
N ASN A 137 10.33 -2.61 6.07
CA ASN A 137 11.64 -3.26 6.06
C ASN A 137 12.34 -3.24 7.43
N THR A 138 12.26 -2.12 8.16
CA THR A 138 13.00 -1.89 9.41
C THR A 138 12.58 -2.87 10.51
N GLN A 139 13.56 -3.55 11.12
CA GLN A 139 13.33 -4.60 12.11
C GLN A 139 13.85 -4.23 13.50
N ALA A 140 13.20 -4.81 14.52
CA ALA A 140 13.68 -4.79 15.90
C ALA A 140 14.62 -5.99 16.14
N ASP A 141 15.11 -6.14 17.37
CA ASP A 141 16.02 -7.24 17.75
C ASP A 141 15.39 -8.63 17.50
N ASP A 142 14.07 -8.74 17.64
CA ASP A 142 13.20 -9.88 17.31
C ASP A 142 12.65 -9.78 15.88
N GLY A 143 13.50 -9.48 14.90
CA GLY A 143 13.12 -9.36 13.49
C GLY A 143 12.31 -10.56 12.96
N VAL A 144 11.55 -10.32 11.89
CA VAL A 144 10.63 -11.34 11.33
C VAL A 144 11.39 -12.60 10.86
N ARG A 145 10.93 -13.77 11.29
CA ARG A 145 11.42 -15.09 10.89
C ARG A 145 10.34 -15.87 10.15
N LEU A 146 10.78 -16.66 9.18
CA LEU A 146 9.95 -17.53 8.35
C LEU A 146 10.31 -18.98 8.66
N GLU A 147 9.39 -19.69 9.29
CA GLU A 147 9.51 -21.13 9.55
C GLU A 147 8.75 -21.90 8.47
N PRO A 148 9.42 -22.70 7.62
CA PRO A 148 8.75 -23.50 6.61
C PRO A 148 7.75 -24.49 7.23
N LEU A 149 6.59 -24.61 6.60
CA LEU A 149 5.54 -25.60 6.90
C LEU A 149 5.33 -26.52 5.69
N ALA A 150 4.56 -27.59 5.89
CA ALA A 150 4.13 -28.45 4.80
C ALA A 150 3.36 -27.65 3.72
N GLY A 151 3.48 -28.07 2.46
CA GLY A 151 2.76 -27.44 1.34
C GLY A 151 3.33 -26.09 0.88
N GLY A 152 4.57 -25.75 1.23
CA GLY A 152 5.22 -24.50 0.81
C GLY A 152 4.72 -23.26 1.56
N LEU A 153 4.03 -23.46 2.68
CA LEU A 153 3.59 -22.39 3.57
C LEU A 153 4.71 -22.00 4.55
N PHE A 154 4.57 -20.85 5.18
CA PHE A 154 5.47 -20.39 6.24
C PHE A 154 4.68 -19.94 7.47
N ARG A 155 5.20 -20.25 8.66
CA ARG A 155 4.80 -19.59 9.91
C ARG A 155 5.69 -18.37 10.11
N LEU A 156 5.07 -17.26 10.47
CA LEU A 156 5.76 -16.00 10.74
C LEU A 156 5.82 -15.75 12.25
N SER A 157 6.98 -15.32 12.73
CA SER A 157 7.19 -14.87 14.10
C SER A 157 8.08 -13.62 14.14
N GLY A 158 8.02 -12.87 15.24
CA GLY A 158 8.81 -11.66 15.43
C GLY A 158 8.07 -10.39 14.99
N SER A 159 8.80 -9.31 14.72
CA SER A 159 8.20 -8.02 14.45
C SER A 159 9.05 -7.08 13.57
N LYS A 160 8.40 -6.06 13.02
CA LYS A 160 9.04 -4.91 12.37
C LYS A 160 8.85 -3.67 13.22
N THR A 161 9.88 -2.84 13.36
CA THR A 161 9.86 -1.67 14.25
C THR A 161 8.86 -0.61 13.79
N PHE A 162 8.75 -0.42 12.47
CA PHE A 162 7.92 0.62 11.88
C PHE A 162 7.15 0.09 10.67
N GLY A 163 5.83 0.22 10.71
CA GLY A 163 4.96 0.00 9.56
C GLY A 163 4.21 1.27 9.21
N SER A 164 4.74 2.09 8.29
CA SER A 164 4.00 3.28 7.83
C SER A 164 2.65 2.87 7.25
N GLY A 165 1.58 3.49 7.74
CA GLY A 165 0.19 3.13 7.40
C GLY A 165 -0.30 1.80 7.98
N ALA A 166 0.38 1.22 8.97
CA ALA A 166 -0.11 0.02 9.66
C ALA A 166 -1.54 0.23 10.20
N GLY A 167 -2.38 -0.79 10.03
CA GLY A 167 -3.84 -0.73 10.23
C GLY A 167 -4.64 -0.39 8.97
N HIS A 168 -4.04 0.25 7.96
CA HIS A 168 -4.72 0.64 6.70
C HIS A 168 -4.02 0.12 5.45
N VAL A 169 -2.71 -0.11 5.50
CA VAL A 169 -1.95 -0.81 4.45
C VAL A 169 -2.28 -2.30 4.51
N THR A 170 -2.99 -2.77 3.49
CA THR A 170 -3.50 -4.15 3.37
C THR A 170 -2.55 -5.11 2.65
N ARG A 171 -1.54 -4.57 1.96
CA ARG A 171 -0.52 -5.32 1.22
C ARG A 171 0.90 -4.82 1.54
N PRO A 172 1.34 -4.88 2.81
CA PRO A 172 2.72 -4.56 3.13
C PRO A 172 3.67 -5.61 2.54
N LEU A 173 4.71 -5.11 1.87
CA LEU A 173 5.90 -5.86 1.50
C LEU A 173 6.86 -5.87 2.70
N ILE A 174 7.22 -7.07 3.11
CA ILE A 174 8.00 -7.36 4.31
C ILE A 174 9.16 -8.28 3.94
N THR A 175 10.24 -8.19 4.71
CA THR A 175 11.39 -9.10 4.67
C THR A 175 11.44 -9.97 5.91
N GLY A 176 11.79 -11.24 5.77
CA GLY A 176 11.97 -12.17 6.89
C GLY A 176 13.16 -13.09 6.69
N ALA A 177 13.77 -13.52 7.79
CA ALA A 177 14.89 -14.45 7.78
C ALA A 177 14.40 -15.89 7.61
N LEU A 178 15.08 -16.66 6.76
CA LEU A 178 14.88 -18.10 6.57
C LEU A 178 15.81 -18.91 7.49
N PRO A 179 15.50 -20.20 7.76
CA PRO A 179 16.30 -21.02 8.67
C PRO A 179 17.73 -21.28 8.19
N ASP A 180 17.98 -21.15 6.89
CA ASP A 180 19.29 -21.30 6.26
C ASP A 180 20.17 -20.03 6.36
N GLY A 181 19.69 -18.98 7.02
CA GLY A 181 20.35 -17.69 7.13
C GLY A 181 20.08 -16.73 5.96
N GLY A 182 19.28 -17.15 4.98
CA GLY A 182 18.81 -16.32 3.88
C GLY A 182 17.71 -15.33 4.29
N TRP A 183 17.32 -14.50 3.32
CA TRP A 183 16.22 -13.55 3.46
C TRP A 183 15.20 -13.72 2.35
N GLN A 184 13.93 -13.61 2.70
CA GLN A 184 12.81 -13.64 1.75
C GLN A 184 12.01 -12.35 1.85
N MET A 185 11.66 -11.81 0.68
CA MET A 185 10.70 -10.71 0.54
C MET A 185 9.32 -11.28 0.19
N PHE A 186 8.27 -10.82 0.86
CA PHE A 186 6.90 -11.31 0.66
C PHE A 186 5.88 -10.21 0.95
N ILE A 187 4.67 -10.35 0.40
CA ILE A 187 3.54 -9.45 0.67
C ILE A 187 2.51 -10.19 1.52
N LEU A 188 2.08 -9.59 2.63
CA LEU A 188 1.03 -10.14 3.49
C LEU A 188 -0.34 -9.53 3.18
N PRO A 189 -1.42 -10.33 3.12
CA PRO A 189 -2.78 -9.81 3.06
C PRO A 189 -3.28 -9.50 4.48
N THR A 190 -2.94 -8.31 5.01
CA THR A 190 -3.23 -7.95 6.42
C THR A 190 -4.71 -7.70 6.71
N ASP A 191 -5.53 -7.52 5.67
CA ASP A 191 -7.00 -7.53 5.73
C ASP A 191 -7.56 -8.93 6.08
N LYS A 192 -6.85 -10.00 5.70
CA LYS A 192 -7.20 -11.40 5.99
C LYS A 192 -6.44 -11.96 7.18
N MET A 193 -5.23 -11.45 7.40
CA MET A 193 -4.29 -11.89 8.44
C MET A 193 -3.70 -10.67 9.16
N PRO A 194 -4.50 -10.00 10.01
CA PRO A 194 -4.07 -8.78 10.67
C PRO A 194 -2.91 -9.06 11.66
N PRO A 195 -1.79 -8.33 11.58
CA PRO A 195 -0.74 -8.40 12.59
C PRO A 195 -1.22 -7.76 13.89
N ARG A 196 -0.62 -8.15 15.01
CA ARG A 196 -0.83 -7.42 16.26
C ARG A 196 -0.08 -6.09 16.19
N SER A 197 -0.75 -4.99 16.48
CA SER A 197 -0.14 -3.67 16.53
C SER A 197 0.05 -3.23 17.97
N THR A 198 1.29 -2.92 18.38
CA THR A 198 1.55 -2.20 19.63
C THR A 198 1.83 -0.72 19.33
N PRO A 199 1.29 0.24 20.11
CA PRO A 199 1.59 1.66 19.93
C PRO A 199 3.10 1.90 20.08
N ALA A 200 3.70 2.61 19.11
CA ALA A 200 5.08 3.06 19.25
C ALA A 200 5.10 4.24 20.24
N SER A 201 5.96 4.21 21.27
CA SER A 201 6.09 5.32 22.20
C SER A 201 6.77 6.51 21.50
N GLY A 202 5.99 7.54 21.16
CA GLY A 202 6.47 8.88 20.81
C GLY A 202 7.18 9.02 19.46
N SER A 203 6.43 9.41 18.43
CA SER A 203 6.88 10.38 17.41
C SER A 203 5.75 10.65 16.41
N ARG A 204 5.49 11.94 16.16
CA ARG A 204 4.56 12.46 15.16
C ARG A 204 4.91 11.89 13.77
N TRP A 205 4.10 10.96 13.28
CA TRP A 205 3.96 10.49 11.89
C TRP A 205 5.14 9.94 11.09
N ALA A 206 6.35 9.87 11.65
CA ALA A 206 7.45 9.16 10.98
C ALA A 206 7.40 7.63 11.22
N CYS A 207 6.71 7.21 12.28
CA CYS A 207 6.80 5.87 12.87
C CYS A 207 5.40 5.30 13.11
N GLY A 208 4.84 4.59 12.13
CA GLY A 208 3.59 3.83 12.34
C GLY A 208 3.77 2.70 13.37
N PRO A 209 2.67 2.14 13.91
CA PRO A 209 2.74 1.14 14.99
C PRO A 209 3.57 -0.08 14.57
N ARG A 210 4.11 -0.78 15.56
CA ARG A 210 4.98 -1.95 15.39
C ARG A 210 4.11 -3.18 15.08
N PRO A 211 4.12 -3.73 13.84
CA PRO A 211 3.45 -4.99 13.56
C PRO A 211 4.24 -6.16 14.16
N ALA A 212 3.57 -6.97 14.97
CA ALA A 212 4.05 -8.21 15.53
C ALA A 212 3.23 -9.40 14.97
N PHE A 213 3.92 -10.51 14.73
CA PHE A 213 3.37 -11.73 14.17
C PHE A 213 3.47 -12.85 15.21
N GLU A 214 2.33 -13.40 15.62
CA GLU A 214 2.22 -14.58 16.49
C GLU A 214 1.07 -15.44 15.96
N SER A 215 1.29 -16.74 15.79
CA SER A 215 0.26 -17.68 15.35
C SER A 215 -0.82 -17.90 16.41
N THR A 216 -2.08 -17.99 15.95
CA THR A 216 -2.95 -19.11 16.32
C THR A 216 -2.66 -20.29 15.41
#